data_AF-A0A7M7HQF6-F1
#
_entry.id   AF-A0A7M7HQF6-F1
#
_cell.length_a   1.000
_cell.length_b   1.000
_cell.length_c   1.000
_cell.angle_alpha   90.00
_cell.angle_beta   90.00
_cell.angle_gamma   90.00
#
_symmetry.space_group_name_H-M   'P 1'
#
loop_
_entity.id
_entity.type
_entity.pdbx_description
1 polymer ?
#
loop_
_entity_poly.entity_id
_entity_poly.type
_entity_poly.pdbx_seq_one_letter_code
_entity_poly.pdbx_strand_id
1 'polypeptide(L)'
;MKTTKTGKIIIVSSAWGKMASPYAEIYCSAKFAIEGYFEGLAAALRSFNIRVCLVEPGKVNTGFVDPFHVGLVSGAQDDTVDDIDRRQLRYLNDHVKAAPGVTPDAVAEAITTRCLDVDEPVFRHLLPVEVLDEVPTAAADITGETVIGILRKSIEN
;
A
#
# COMPACT_ATOMS: atom_id res chain seq x y z
N MET A 1 -23.40 10.73 -10.85
CA MET A 1 -23.27 9.26 -10.72
C MET A 1 -24.52 8.63 -10.13
N LYS A 2 -24.94 8.90 -8.88
CA LYS A 2 -26.14 8.25 -8.30
C LYS A 2 -27.43 8.50 -9.09
N THR A 3 -27.68 9.74 -9.51
CA THR A 3 -28.85 10.09 -10.34
C THR A 3 -28.84 9.39 -11.70
N THR A 4 -27.67 9.29 -12.32
CA THR A 4 -27.48 8.66 -13.64
C THR A 4 -27.30 7.15 -13.57
N LYS A 5 -27.21 6.57 -12.37
CA LYS A 5 -26.95 5.15 -12.09
C LYS A 5 -25.80 4.54 -12.92
N THR A 6 -24.72 5.31 -13.04
CA THR A 6 -23.53 4.88 -13.79
C THR A 6 -22.30 5.65 -13.32
N GLY A 7 -21.16 4.97 -13.41
CA GLY A 7 -19.83 5.54 -13.28
C GLY A 7 -18.88 4.66 -12.46
N LYS A 8 -17.60 5.01 -12.51
CA LYS A 8 -16.52 4.33 -11.79
C LYS A 8 -15.75 5.35 -10.95
N ILE A 9 -15.41 4.99 -9.72
CA ILE A 9 -14.54 5.76 -8.83
C ILE A 9 -13.24 4.96 -8.69
N ILE A 10 -12.12 5.53 -9.12
CA ILE A 10 -10.82 4.86 -9.11
C ILE A 10 -9.92 5.60 -8.13
N ILE A 11 -9.31 4.85 -7.21
CA ILE A 11 -8.46 5.39 -6.14
C ILE A 11 -7.13 4.66 -6.17
N VAL A 12 -6.03 5.42 -6.08
CA VAL A 12 -4.69 4.85 -5.91
C VAL A 12 -4.42 4.68 -4.40
N SER A 13 -4.52 3.44 -3.94
CA SER A 13 -4.20 3.01 -2.58
C SER A 13 -2.69 2.71 -2.50
N SER A 14 -2.30 1.63 -1.83
CA SER A 14 -0.93 1.11 -1.73
C SER A 14 -0.98 -0.33 -1.23
N ALA A 15 0.02 -1.13 -1.55
CA ALA A 15 0.26 -2.41 -0.87
C ALA A 15 0.39 -2.23 0.66
N TRP A 16 0.90 -1.08 1.12
CA TRP A 16 0.96 -0.72 2.55
C TRP A 16 -0.41 -0.33 3.15
N GLY A 17 -1.50 -0.43 2.40
CA GLY A 17 -2.87 -0.49 2.92
C GLY A 17 -3.32 -1.91 3.30
N LYS A 18 -2.54 -2.94 2.98
CA LYS A 18 -2.81 -4.35 3.33
C LYS A 18 -1.95 -4.86 4.46
N MET A 19 -0.71 -4.43 4.49
CA MET A 19 0.27 -4.83 5.48
C MET A 19 1.21 -3.65 5.72
N ALA A 20 1.32 -3.23 6.98
CA ALA A 20 2.11 -2.07 7.35
C ALA A 20 3.62 -2.39 7.38
N SER A 21 4.44 -1.34 7.41
CA SER A 21 5.88 -1.43 7.67
C SER A 21 6.25 -0.56 8.88
N PRO A 22 7.17 -1.00 9.76
CA PRO A 22 7.71 -0.16 10.84
C PRO A 22 8.23 1.18 10.30
N TYR A 23 8.14 2.26 11.08
CA TYR A 23 8.49 3.65 10.71
C TYR A 23 7.72 4.25 9.53
N ALA A 24 6.70 3.55 9.04
CA ALA A 24 5.74 4.05 8.06
C ALA A 24 4.31 4.11 8.64
N GLU A 25 4.14 4.13 9.97
CA GLU A 25 2.85 3.94 10.66
C GLU A 25 1.82 4.98 10.23
N ILE A 26 2.21 6.26 10.13
CA ILE A 26 1.29 7.34 9.73
C ILE A 26 0.85 7.14 8.28
N TYR A 27 1.77 6.82 7.38
CA TYR A 27 1.42 6.56 5.99
C TYR A 27 0.56 5.31 5.82
N CYS A 28 0.94 4.20 6.48
CA CYS A 28 0.19 2.95 6.47
C CYS A 28 -1.22 3.18 7.03
N SER A 29 -1.37 3.84 8.17
CA SER A 29 -2.69 4.13 8.75
C SER A 29 -3.61 4.89 7.79
N ALA A 30 -3.08 5.89 7.07
CA ALA A 30 -3.83 6.59 6.03
C ALA A 30 -4.24 5.69 4.86
N LYS A 31 -3.34 4.78 4.42
CA LYS A 31 -3.65 3.83 3.34
C LYS A 31 -4.65 2.74 3.78
N PHE A 32 -4.56 2.24 5.01
CA PHE A 32 -5.58 1.36 5.59
C PHE A 32 -6.94 2.07 5.74
N ALA A 33 -6.96 3.36 6.09
CA ALA A 33 -8.18 4.14 6.16
C ALA A 33 -8.87 4.25 4.78
N ILE A 34 -8.09 4.42 3.70
CA ILE A 34 -8.60 4.39 2.32
C ILE A 34 -9.26 3.02 2.03
N GLU A 35 -8.59 1.91 2.38
CA GLU A 35 -9.13 0.56 2.18
C GLU A 35 -10.50 0.39 2.85
N GLY A 36 -10.58 0.68 4.15
CA GLY A 36 -11.82 0.52 4.92
C GLY A 36 -12.94 1.46 4.45
N TYR A 37 -12.60 2.73 4.20
CA TYR A 37 -13.57 3.73 3.75
C TYR A 37 -14.19 3.35 2.40
N PHE A 38 -13.36 3.02 1.42
CA PHE A 38 -13.85 2.70 0.09
C PHE A 38 -14.47 1.31 -0.01
N GLU A 39 -14.13 0.36 0.88
CA GLU A 39 -14.81 -0.93 0.95
C GLU A 39 -16.29 -0.74 1.37
N GLY A 40 -16.52 0.01 2.45
CA GLY A 40 -17.87 0.34 2.90
C GLY A 40 -18.65 1.17 1.86
N LEU A 41 -17.99 2.16 1.26
CA LEU A 41 -18.61 2.98 0.22
C LEU A 41 -18.95 2.16 -1.04
N ALA A 42 -18.07 1.25 -1.46
CA ALA A 42 -18.31 0.37 -2.61
C ALA A 42 -19.58 -0.46 -2.41
N ALA A 43 -19.74 -1.07 -1.24
CA ALA A 43 -20.94 -1.84 -0.91
C ALA A 43 -22.23 -1.00 -1.05
N ALA A 44 -22.23 0.23 -0.53
CA ALA A 44 -23.37 1.14 -0.64
C ALA A 44 -23.65 1.62 -2.07
N LEU A 45 -22.60 1.75 -2.89
CA LEU A 45 -22.70 2.28 -4.26
C LEU A 45 -23.06 1.23 -5.32
N ARG A 46 -22.88 -0.07 -5.03
CA ARG A 46 -23.24 -1.16 -5.96
C ARG A 46 -24.71 -1.11 -6.39
N SER A 47 -25.65 -0.78 -5.49
CA SER A 47 -27.08 -0.65 -5.80
C SER A 47 -27.41 0.50 -6.77
N PHE A 48 -26.47 1.43 -6.97
CA PHE A 48 -26.58 2.53 -7.94
C PHE A 48 -25.86 2.22 -9.25
N ASN A 49 -25.40 0.99 -9.46
CA ASN A 49 -24.55 0.61 -10.59
C ASN A 49 -23.30 1.51 -10.71
N ILE A 50 -22.72 1.86 -9.56
CA ILE A 50 -21.46 2.60 -9.47
C ILE A 50 -20.40 1.62 -8.98
N ARG A 51 -19.27 1.59 -9.69
CA ARG A 51 -18.14 0.72 -9.35
C ARG A 51 -17.05 1.54 -8.65
N VAL A 52 -16.41 0.94 -7.65
CA VAL A 52 -15.24 1.50 -6.97
C VAL A 52 -14.08 0.54 -7.23
N CYS A 53 -12.91 1.09 -7.56
CA CYS A 53 -11.68 0.34 -7.82
C CYS A 53 -10.54 0.94 -7.01
N LEU A 54 -9.88 0.10 -6.21
CA LEU A 54 -8.62 0.41 -5.55
C LEU A 54 -7.49 -0.18 -6.38
N VAL A 55 -6.61 0.69 -6.86
CA VAL A 55 -5.35 0.29 -7.48
C VAL A 55 -4.28 0.37 -6.38
N GLU A 56 -3.67 -0.76 -6.07
CA GLU A 56 -2.82 -0.94 -4.89
C GLU A 56 -1.38 -1.22 -5.36
N PRO A 57 -0.59 -0.18 -5.71
CA PRO A 57 0.79 -0.38 -6.12
C PRO A 57 1.72 -0.69 -4.94
N GLY A 58 2.77 -1.45 -5.23
CA GLY A 58 4.00 -1.45 -4.45
C GLY A 58 4.80 -0.16 -4.65
N LYS A 59 6.13 -0.23 -4.63
CA LYS A 59 6.97 0.92 -4.96
C LYS A 59 6.74 1.35 -6.41
N VAL A 60 6.56 2.65 -6.63
CA VAL A 60 6.45 3.24 -7.97
C VAL A 60 7.63 4.18 -8.17
N ASN A 61 8.34 4.03 -9.29
CA ASN A 61 9.52 4.81 -9.64
C ASN A 61 9.13 6.27 -9.95
N THR A 62 8.99 7.03 -8.87
CA THR A 62 8.63 8.46 -8.82
C THR A 62 9.45 9.11 -7.70
N GLY A 63 9.44 10.44 -7.60
CA GLY A 63 10.05 11.15 -6.47
C GLY A 63 9.27 11.04 -5.14
N PHE A 64 8.21 10.21 -5.08
CA PHE A 64 7.37 10.09 -3.88
C PHE A 64 8.15 9.60 -2.65
N VAL A 65 9.10 8.68 -2.85
CA VAL A 65 9.87 8.07 -1.77
C VAL A 65 11.06 8.93 -1.32
N ASP A 66 11.43 9.98 -2.07
CA ASP A 66 12.64 10.76 -1.79
C ASP A 66 12.58 11.47 -0.42
N PRO A 67 11.49 12.16 -0.03
CA PRO A 67 11.40 12.77 1.30
C PRO A 67 11.39 11.71 2.41
N PHE A 68 10.82 10.53 2.12
CA PHE A 68 10.81 9.41 3.05
C PHE A 68 12.24 8.91 3.30
N HIS A 69 13.05 8.72 2.24
CA HIS A 69 14.46 8.39 2.36
C HIS A 69 15.26 9.40 3.16
N VAL A 70 15.03 10.71 2.94
CA VAL A 70 15.71 11.76 3.72
C VAL A 70 15.39 11.63 5.21
N GLY A 71 14.12 11.43 5.56
CA GLY A 71 13.70 11.22 6.95
C GLY A 71 14.34 10.00 7.60
N LEU A 72 14.35 8.87 6.90
CA LEU A 72 14.96 7.63 7.40
C LEU A 72 16.46 7.77 7.64
N VAL A 73 17.20 8.37 6.69
CA VAL A 73 18.64 8.59 6.82
C VAL A 73 18.94 9.57 7.95
N SER A 74 18.19 10.66 8.05
CA SER A 74 18.37 11.65 9.11
C SER A 74 18.16 11.03 10.49
N GLY A 75 17.07 10.29 10.69
CA GLY A 75 16.81 9.62 11.98
C GLY A 75 17.84 8.53 12.29
N ALA A 76 18.32 7.81 11.29
CA ALA A 76 19.38 6.80 11.46
C ALA A 76 20.74 7.39 11.88
N GLN A 77 20.97 8.67 11.61
CA GLN A 77 22.19 9.41 11.94
C GLN A 77 22.06 10.28 13.20
N ASP A 78 20.85 10.40 13.76
CA ASP A 78 20.56 11.16 14.97
C ASP A 78 21.04 10.40 16.21
N ASP A 79 22.02 10.95 16.92
CA ASP A 79 22.62 10.34 18.12
C ASP A 79 21.69 10.37 19.35
N THR A 80 20.59 11.13 19.29
CA THR A 80 19.55 11.14 20.32
C THR A 80 18.55 9.99 20.18
N VAL A 81 18.53 9.32 19.02
CA VAL A 81 17.69 8.15 18.75
C VAL A 81 18.36 6.88 19.29
N ASP A 82 17.57 5.94 19.79
CA ASP A 82 18.09 4.67 20.32
C ASP A 82 18.85 3.87 19.23
N ASP A 83 19.85 3.07 19.66
CA ASP A 83 20.65 2.26 18.75
C ASP A 83 19.82 1.22 17.98
N ILE A 84 18.79 0.66 18.61
CA ILE A 84 17.84 -0.27 17.98
C ILE A 84 17.09 0.50 16.89
N ASP A 85 16.48 1.63 17.23
CA ASP A 85 15.71 2.42 16.27
C ASP A 85 16.57 2.87 15.07
N ARG A 86 17.80 3.31 15.32
CA ARG A 86 18.75 3.67 14.26
C ARG A 86 19.06 2.50 13.33
N ARG A 87 19.16 1.27 13.84
CA ARG A 87 19.36 0.06 13.01
C ARG A 87 18.14 -0.21 12.14
N GLN A 88 16.94 -0.15 12.73
CA GLN A 88 15.70 -0.42 12.00
C GLN A 88 15.43 0.63 10.92
N LEU A 89 15.74 1.91 11.18
CA LEU A 89 15.67 2.98 10.18
C LEU A 89 16.60 2.75 8.99
N ARG A 90 17.85 2.30 9.24
CA ARG A 90 18.78 1.92 8.15
C ARG A 90 18.25 0.75 7.34
N TYR A 91 17.80 -0.29 8.03
CA TYR A 91 17.24 -1.49 7.41
C TYR A 91 16.08 -1.14 6.47
N LEU A 92 15.13 -0.33 6.95
CA LEU A 92 13.99 0.10 6.15
C LEU A 92 14.42 0.94 4.93
N ASN A 93 15.35 1.88 5.12
CA ASN A 93 15.87 2.67 4.01
C ASN A 93 16.48 1.76 2.92
N ASP A 94 17.25 0.75 3.31
CA ASP A 94 17.90 -0.18 2.39
C ASP A 94 16.87 -1.06 1.67
N HIS A 95 15.83 -1.52 2.37
CA HIS A 95 14.73 -2.27 1.79
C HIS A 95 13.95 -1.44 0.76
N VAL A 96 13.54 -0.23 1.12
CA VAL A 96 12.81 0.65 0.20
C VAL A 96 13.67 1.01 -1.02
N LYS A 97 14.99 1.17 -0.86
CA LYS A 97 15.91 1.39 -1.98
C LYS A 97 16.02 0.16 -2.89
N ALA A 98 16.21 -1.02 -2.30
CA ALA A 98 16.38 -2.27 -3.03
C ALA A 98 15.10 -2.74 -3.73
N ALA A 99 13.93 -2.35 -3.20
CA ALA A 99 12.65 -2.78 -3.71
C ALA A 99 12.49 -2.51 -5.21
N PRO A 100 12.11 -3.52 -6.03
CA PRO A 100 11.80 -3.31 -7.43
C PRO A 100 10.56 -2.42 -7.52
N GLY A 101 10.70 -1.29 -8.21
CA GLY A 101 9.59 -0.38 -8.46
C GLY A 101 8.96 -0.60 -9.82
N VAL A 102 7.64 -0.44 -9.90
CA VAL A 102 6.92 -0.34 -11.18
C VAL A 102 7.02 1.08 -11.73
N THR A 103 6.83 1.25 -13.04
CA THR A 103 6.78 2.59 -13.65
C THR A 103 5.43 3.26 -13.42
N PRO A 104 5.35 4.60 -13.43
CA PRO A 104 4.07 5.32 -13.46
C PRO A 104 3.16 4.87 -14.62
N ASP A 105 3.76 4.60 -15.78
CA ASP A 105 3.04 4.12 -16.97
C ASP A 105 2.38 2.75 -16.72
N ALA A 106 3.05 1.83 -16.01
CA ALA A 106 2.47 0.55 -15.64
C ALA A 106 1.26 0.71 -14.70
N VAL A 107 1.30 1.70 -13.80
CA VAL A 107 0.14 2.04 -12.95
C VAL A 107 -1.01 2.62 -13.79
N ALA A 108 -0.70 3.51 -14.73
CA ALA A 108 -1.69 4.10 -15.64
C ALA A 108 -2.32 3.05 -16.56
N GLU A 109 -1.52 2.11 -17.07
CA GLU A 109 -1.97 0.96 -17.84
C GLU A 109 -2.91 0.07 -17.02
N ALA A 110 -2.56 -0.22 -15.75
CA ALA A 110 -3.42 -0.99 -14.87
C ALA A 110 -4.76 -0.29 -14.58
N ILE A 111 -4.75 1.03 -14.35
CA ILE A 111 -5.98 1.83 -14.20
C ILE A 111 -6.85 1.71 -15.47
N THR A 112 -6.24 1.84 -16.63
CA THR A 112 -6.95 1.82 -17.92
C THR A 112 -7.54 0.43 -18.18
N THR A 113 -6.69 -0.58 -18.25
CA THR A 113 -7.04 -1.93 -18.68
C THR A 113 -7.84 -2.73 -17.65
N ARG A 114 -7.68 -2.45 -16.34
CA ARG A 114 -8.35 -3.21 -15.28
C ARG A 114 -9.56 -2.50 -14.67
N CYS A 115 -9.65 -1.17 -14.83
CA CYS A 115 -10.73 -0.39 -14.23
C CYS A 115 -11.58 0.34 -15.30
N LEU A 116 -10.96 1.15 -16.17
CA LEU A 116 -11.69 1.97 -17.14
C LEU A 116 -12.34 1.11 -18.24
N ASP A 117 -11.61 0.15 -18.80
CA ASP A 117 -12.04 -0.65 -19.94
C ASP A 117 -12.88 -1.88 -19.55
N VAL A 118 -12.98 -2.17 -18.26
CA VAL A 118 -13.76 -3.31 -17.74
C VAL A 118 -15.10 -2.81 -17.24
N ASP A 119 -16.22 -3.28 -17.79
CA ASP A 119 -17.58 -2.83 -17.39
C ASP A 119 -17.86 -3.03 -15.90
N GLU A 120 -17.49 -4.20 -15.38
CA GLU A 120 -17.68 -4.58 -13.98
C GLU A 120 -16.34 -4.91 -13.31
N PRO A 121 -15.48 -3.91 -13.08
CA PRO A 121 -14.19 -4.14 -12.47
C PRO A 121 -14.36 -4.62 -11.02
N VAL A 122 -13.43 -5.48 -10.60
CA VAL A 122 -13.33 -5.91 -9.20
C VAL A 122 -12.93 -4.74 -8.31
N PHE A 123 -13.12 -4.90 -7.01
CA PHE A 123 -12.86 -3.82 -6.07
C PHE A 123 -11.37 -3.52 -5.89
N ARG A 124 -10.49 -4.53 -5.96
CA ARG A 124 -9.06 -4.40 -5.63
C ARG A 124 -8.18 -4.90 -6.77
N HIS A 125 -7.15 -4.11 -7.09
CA HIS A 125 -6.16 -4.40 -8.11
C HIS A 125 -4.75 -4.23 -7.51
N LEU A 126 -4.30 -5.25 -6.80
CA LEU A 126 -2.94 -5.34 -6.30
C LEU A 126 -1.96 -5.47 -7.47
N LEU A 127 -1.05 -4.51 -7.58
CA LEU A 127 0.04 -4.56 -8.55
C LEU A 127 1.25 -5.24 -7.93
N PRO A 128 2.23 -5.69 -8.74
CA PRO A 128 3.42 -6.35 -8.20
C PRO A 128 4.05 -5.56 -7.05
N VAL A 129 4.30 -6.27 -5.96
CA VAL A 129 4.95 -5.78 -4.74
C VAL A 129 5.73 -6.93 -4.12
N GLU A 130 6.82 -6.65 -3.42
CA GLU A 130 7.67 -7.68 -2.78
C GLU A 130 6.91 -8.55 -1.78
N VAL A 131 5.90 -7.99 -1.12
CA VAL A 131 5.12 -8.69 -0.08
C VAL A 131 3.87 -9.38 -0.61
N LEU A 132 3.72 -9.52 -1.94
CA LEU A 132 2.51 -10.07 -2.55
C LEU A 132 2.18 -11.47 -2.00
N ASP A 133 3.21 -12.29 -1.76
CA ASP A 133 3.06 -13.66 -1.26
C ASP A 133 2.66 -13.71 0.22
N GLU A 134 2.93 -12.66 0.99
CA GLU A 134 2.64 -12.58 2.43
C GLU A 134 1.22 -12.05 2.70
N VAL A 135 0.65 -11.27 1.79
CA VAL A 135 -0.69 -10.68 1.94
C VAL A 135 -1.79 -11.73 2.17
N PRO A 136 -1.85 -12.86 1.44
CA PRO A 136 -2.85 -13.90 1.71
C PRO A 136 -2.71 -14.53 3.10
N THR A 137 -1.47 -14.79 3.53
CA THR A 137 -1.19 -15.37 4.85
C THR A 137 -1.57 -14.38 5.96
N ALA A 138 -1.21 -13.11 5.79
CA ALA A 138 -1.61 -12.03 6.69
C ALA A 138 -3.14 -11.91 6.81
N ALA A 139 -3.87 -12.00 5.69
CA ALA A 139 -5.33 -11.91 5.66
C ALA A 139 -6.03 -13.12 6.29
N ALA A 140 -5.40 -14.30 6.28
CA ALA A 140 -5.94 -15.52 6.87
C ALA A 140 -5.73 -15.58 8.40
N ASP A 141 -4.72 -14.88 8.93
CA ASP A 141 -4.42 -14.84 10.35
C ASP A 141 -5.24 -13.76 11.08
N ILE A 142 -6.28 -14.19 11.78
CA ILE A 142 -7.14 -13.31 12.58
C ILE A 142 -6.46 -12.71 13.82
N THR A 143 -5.30 -13.24 14.23
CA THR A 143 -4.59 -12.78 15.43
C THR A 143 -3.61 -11.65 15.11
N GLY A 144 -3.10 -11.60 13.88
CA GLY A 144 -2.08 -10.65 13.43
C GLY A 144 -0.64 -11.01 13.84
N GLU A 145 -0.44 -12.06 14.65
CA GLU A 145 0.89 -12.48 15.13
C GLU A 145 1.79 -12.93 13.98
N THR A 146 1.24 -13.48 12.90
CA THR A 146 2.02 -13.85 11.72
C THR A 146 2.64 -12.62 11.06
N VAL A 147 1.87 -11.55 10.91
CA VAL A 147 2.35 -10.28 10.34
C VAL A 147 3.41 -9.66 11.24
N ILE A 148 3.16 -9.61 12.55
CA ILE A 148 4.14 -9.10 13.52
C ILE A 148 5.44 -9.92 13.45
N GLY A 149 5.34 -11.25 13.37
CA GLY A 149 6.49 -12.14 13.25
C GLY A 149 7.29 -11.93 11.97
N ILE A 150 6.63 -11.71 10.83
CA ILE A 150 7.29 -11.38 9.55
C ILE A 150 8.01 -10.04 9.65
N LEU A 151 7.31 -8.99 10.09
CA LEU A 151 7.86 -7.64 10.21
C LEU A 151 8.98 -7.55 11.24
N ARG A 152 8.93 -8.37 12.29
CA ARG A 152 9.99 -8.42 13.31
C ARG A 152 11.24 -9.12 12.79
N LYS A 153 11.08 -10.22 12.04
CA LYS A 153 12.23 -10.90 11.41
C LYS A 153 12.93 -10.03 10.38
N SER A 154 12.20 -9.14 9.71
CA SER A 154 12.79 -8.23 8.75
C SER A 154 13.75 -7.27 9.48
N ILE A 155 13.32 -6.62 10.55
CA ILE A 155 14.13 -5.63 11.29
C ILE A 155 15.23 -6.19 12.23
N GLU A 156 15.22 -7.49 12.55
CA GLU A 156 16.20 -8.12 13.44
C GLU A 156 17.44 -8.70 12.72
N ASN A 157 17.39 -8.87 11.39
CA ASN A 157 18.48 -9.39 10.56
C ASN A 157 19.33 -8.28 9.93
#